data_AF-A0A7R7WR70-F1
#
_entry.id   AF-A0A7R7WR70-F1
#
_cell.length_a   1.000
_cell.length_b   1.000
_cell.length_c   1.000
_cell.angle_alpha   90.00
_cell.angle_beta   90.00
_cell.angle_gamma   90.00
#
_symmetry.space_group_name_H-M   'P 1'
#
loop_
_entity.id
_entity.type
_entity.pdbx_description
1 polymer ?
#
loop_
_entity_poly.entity_id
_entity_poly.type
_entity_poly.pdbx_seq_one_letter_code
_entity_poly.pdbx_strand_id
1 'polypeptide(L)'
;MHPSGLISDGEKLIKNVYDALRAGPQWNETLFILSFDETGGFHDHVPPPLAPRPDNLTYTATTPNGKDYTFNFNRLGGRIPTLLISPWVGKGYVEQKGTSITGDTVSYSASSILRTLGYLWDFDPFTPRVEYAPSFEHLVQTRSRDNTPTALPSPVPFRK
;
A
#
# COMPACT_ATOMS: atom_id res chain seq x y z
N MET A 1 -4.03 -4.03 15.22
CA MET A 1 -3.93 -2.67 14.66
C MET A 1 -5.25 -2.28 14.01
N HIS A 2 -6.29 -2.24 14.85
CA HIS A 2 -7.59 -1.63 14.57
C HIS A 2 -7.96 -0.93 15.88
N PRO A 3 -8.70 0.19 15.91
CA PRO A 3 -8.93 0.97 17.14
C PRO A 3 -9.44 0.15 18.35
N SER A 4 -10.12 -0.97 18.10
CA SER A 4 -10.64 -1.88 19.13
C SER A 4 -9.62 -2.90 19.68
N GLY A 5 -8.42 -3.02 19.09
CA GLY A 5 -7.41 -4.03 19.45
C GLY A 5 -6.05 -3.43 19.78
N LEU A 6 -5.21 -4.19 20.49
CA LEU A 6 -3.87 -3.74 20.86
C LEU A 6 -2.98 -3.59 19.62
N ILE A 7 -2.12 -2.56 19.63
CA ILE A 7 -1.11 -2.38 18.59
C ILE A 7 -0.14 -3.56 18.58
N SER A 8 0.30 -4.01 19.76
CA SER A 8 1.21 -5.14 19.95
C SER A 8 0.71 -6.45 19.33
N ASP A 9 -0.60 -6.66 19.27
CA ASP A 9 -1.17 -7.86 18.65
C ASP A 9 -1.06 -7.82 17.12
N GLY A 10 -1.23 -6.64 16.52
CA GLY A 10 -1.00 -6.46 15.08
C GLY A 10 0.48 -6.52 14.71
N GLU A 11 1.36 -5.96 15.54
CA GLU A 11 2.82 -6.13 15.37
C GLU A 11 3.23 -7.60 15.48
N LYS A 12 2.62 -8.35 16.40
CA LYS A 12 2.85 -9.79 16.55
C LYS A 12 2.38 -10.55 15.32
N LEU A 13 1.25 -10.18 14.73
CA LEU A 13 0.79 -10.75 13.46
C LEU A 13 1.80 -10.50 12.34
N ILE A 14 2.26 -9.26 12.16
CA ILE A 14 3.27 -8.92 11.16
C ILE A 14 4.54 -9.75 11.37
N LYS A 15 5.04 -9.82 12.61
CA LYS A 15 6.20 -10.65 12.96
C LYS A 15 6.00 -12.11 12.56
N ASN A 16 4.89 -12.71 12.95
CA ASN A 16 4.63 -14.13 12.68
C ASN A 16 4.57 -14.41 11.17
N VAL A 17 3.95 -13.53 10.39
CA VAL A 17 3.89 -13.66 8.92
C VAL A 17 5.28 -13.50 8.31
N TYR A 18 6.03 -12.46 8.71
CA TYR A 18 7.40 -12.25 8.22
C TYR A 18 8.30 -13.44 8.52
N ASP A 19 8.34 -13.89 9.79
CA ASP A 19 9.23 -14.96 10.22
C ASP A 19 8.88 -16.27 9.49
N ALA A 20 7.60 -16.55 9.25
CA ALA A 20 7.15 -17.71 8.47
C ALA A 20 7.61 -17.63 7.01
N LEU A 21 7.42 -16.48 6.33
CA LEU A 21 7.88 -16.28 4.95
C LEU A 21 9.42 -16.36 4.87
N ARG A 22 10.12 -15.78 5.85
CA ARG A 22 11.58 -15.70 5.90
C ARG A 22 12.25 -17.05 6.14
N ALA A 23 11.62 -17.92 6.92
CA ALA A 23 12.06 -19.30 7.15
C ALA A 23 11.63 -20.24 6.01
N GLY A 24 10.69 -19.82 5.16
CA GLY A 24 10.19 -20.61 4.05
C GLY A 24 11.24 -20.81 2.93
N PRO A 25 11.17 -21.93 2.20
CA PRO A 25 12.11 -22.23 1.11
C PRO A 25 12.02 -21.21 -0.04
N GLN A 26 10.87 -20.51 -0.18
CA GLN A 26 10.61 -19.54 -1.25
C GLN A 26 10.96 -18.09 -0.86
N TRP A 27 11.65 -17.85 0.26
CA TRP A 27 12.03 -16.49 0.67
C TRP A 27 12.74 -15.71 -0.46
N ASN A 28 13.63 -16.39 -1.19
CA ASN A 28 14.38 -15.80 -2.30
C ASN A 28 13.54 -15.54 -3.56
N GLU A 29 12.25 -15.91 -3.56
CA GLU A 29 11.31 -15.70 -4.66
C GLU A 29 10.08 -14.90 -4.22
N THR A 30 10.12 -14.34 -3.00
CA THR A 30 8.96 -13.66 -2.39
C THR A 30 9.13 -12.13 -2.39
N LEU A 31 8.07 -11.44 -2.79
CA LEU A 31 7.84 -10.03 -2.47
C LEU A 31 6.67 -9.95 -1.49
N PHE A 32 6.96 -9.61 -0.23
CA PHE A 32 5.93 -9.38 0.78
C PHE A 32 5.56 -7.89 0.78
N ILE A 33 4.31 -7.61 0.42
CA ILE A 33 3.74 -6.25 0.48
C ILE A 33 2.89 -6.15 1.75
N LEU A 34 3.28 -5.28 2.67
CA LEU A 34 2.50 -4.95 3.86
C LEU A 34 1.88 -3.57 3.67
N SER A 35 0.56 -3.49 3.72
CA SER A 35 -0.20 -2.25 3.56
C SER A 35 -1.40 -2.24 4.51
N PHE A 36 -2.13 -1.13 4.54
CA PHE A 36 -3.28 -0.89 5.42
C PHE A 36 -4.49 -0.52 4.56
N ASP A 37 -5.69 -0.87 5.02
CA ASP A 37 -6.93 -0.53 4.31
C ASP A 37 -7.31 0.95 4.49
N GLU A 38 -6.97 1.53 5.65
CA GLU A 38 -7.30 2.92 6.00
C GLU A 38 -6.23 3.60 6.88
N THR A 39 -6.49 4.87 7.23
CA THR A 39 -5.53 5.82 7.84
C THR A 39 -5.48 5.82 9.38
N GLY A 40 -6.45 5.17 10.03
CA GLY A 40 -6.74 5.26 11.46
C GLY A 40 -7.62 6.45 11.86
N GLY A 41 -8.00 7.33 10.92
CA GLY A 41 -8.75 8.56 11.20
C GLY A 41 -7.94 9.68 11.88
N PHE A 42 -6.63 9.48 12.07
CA PHE A 42 -5.73 10.50 12.58
C PHE A 42 -5.44 11.56 11.50
N HIS A 43 -5.08 12.76 11.94
CA HIS A 43 -4.71 13.84 11.03
C HIS A 43 -3.42 13.51 10.26
N ASP A 44 -3.47 13.68 8.93
CA ASP A 44 -2.32 13.68 8.04
C ASP A 44 -2.21 15.05 7.35
N HIS A 45 -1.00 15.60 7.28
CA HIS A 45 -0.76 16.94 6.74
C HIS A 45 -0.82 17.00 5.20
N VAL A 46 -0.75 15.85 4.51
CA VAL A 46 -0.77 15.79 3.05
C VAL A 46 -2.21 15.72 2.57
N PRO A 47 -2.69 16.72 1.80
CA PRO A 47 -4.01 16.65 1.21
C PRO A 47 -4.12 15.45 0.25
N PRO A 48 -5.24 14.71 0.26
CA PRO A 48 -5.44 13.62 -0.68
C PRO A 48 -5.34 14.10 -2.13
N PRO A 49 -4.45 13.53 -2.96
CA PRO A 49 -4.25 13.96 -4.33
C PRO A 49 -5.44 13.56 -5.22
N LEU A 50 -5.59 14.26 -6.34
CA LEU A 50 -6.52 13.86 -7.39
C LEU A 50 -6.05 12.55 -8.04
N ALA A 51 -7.01 11.76 -8.51
CA ALA A 51 -6.76 10.53 -9.26
C ALA A 51 -7.94 10.28 -10.22
N PRO A 52 -7.72 9.57 -11.33
CA PRO A 52 -8.81 9.19 -12.21
C PRO A 52 -9.93 8.47 -11.47
N ARG A 53 -11.15 8.67 -11.95
CA ARG A 53 -12.30 7.96 -11.43
C ARG A 53 -12.19 6.48 -11.84
N PRO A 54 -12.59 5.54 -10.97
CA PRO A 54 -12.62 4.13 -11.35
C PRO A 54 -13.69 3.87 -12.42
N ASP A 55 -14.78 4.65 -12.41
CA ASP A 55 -15.91 4.55 -13.32
C ASP A 55 -16.71 5.88 -13.37
N ASN A 56 -17.88 5.85 -14.02
CA ASN A 56 -18.79 6.99 -14.14
C ASN A 56 -19.80 7.10 -12.97
N LEU A 57 -19.65 6.31 -11.89
CA LEU A 57 -20.58 6.32 -10.76
C LEU A 57 -20.22 7.42 -9.75
N THR A 58 -21.24 8.09 -9.21
CA THR A 58 -21.09 9.11 -8.16
C THR A 58 -22.01 8.78 -6.99
N TYR A 59 -21.69 9.30 -5.81
CA TYR A 59 -22.55 9.20 -4.64
C TYR A 59 -22.94 10.60 -4.14
N THR A 60 -24.23 10.89 -4.05
CA THR A 60 -24.74 12.14 -3.48
C THR A 60 -25.38 11.88 -2.14
N ALA A 61 -24.99 12.64 -1.12
CA ALA A 61 -25.63 12.62 0.19
C ALA A 61 -25.94 14.04 0.67
N THR A 62 -27.07 14.18 1.36
CA THR A 62 -27.40 15.42 2.06
C THR A 62 -26.57 15.51 3.33
N THR A 63 -25.79 16.58 3.44
CA THR A 63 -24.93 16.86 4.59
C THR A 63 -25.77 17.36 5.78
N PRO A 64 -25.22 17.38 7.02
CA PRO A 64 -25.96 17.83 8.21
C PRO A 64 -26.52 19.26 8.14
N ASN A 65 -26.01 20.12 7.25
CA ASN A 65 -26.52 21.48 7.04
C ASN A 65 -27.63 21.56 5.95
N GLY A 66 -28.11 20.42 5.47
CA GLY A 66 -29.17 20.33 4.46
C GLY A 66 -28.70 20.53 3.01
N LYS A 67 -27.39 20.72 2.76
CA LYS A 67 -26.84 20.82 1.40
C LYS A 67 -26.43 19.46 0.88
N ASP A 68 -26.70 19.20 -0.39
CA ASP A 68 -26.21 18.01 -1.07
C ASP A 68 -24.70 18.12 -1.36
N TYR A 69 -24.01 17.00 -1.17
CA TYR A 69 -22.62 16.82 -1.55
C TYR A 69 -22.47 15.59 -2.43
N THR A 70 -21.90 15.78 -3.61
CA THR A 70 -21.60 14.69 -4.56
C THR A 70 -20.14 14.30 -4.48
N PHE A 71 -19.89 13.07 -4.06
CA PHE A 71 -18.58 12.44 -4.12
C PHE A 71 -18.34 11.84 -5.51
N ASN A 72 -17.34 12.41 -6.18
CA ASN A 72 -17.00 12.09 -7.56
C ASN A 72 -15.99 10.94 -7.72
N PHE A 73 -15.46 10.40 -6.63
CA PHE A 73 -14.40 9.38 -6.67
C PHE A 73 -13.19 9.77 -7.55
N ASN A 74 -12.88 11.06 -7.69
CA ASN A 74 -11.78 11.60 -8.50
C ASN A 74 -10.54 11.99 -7.65
N ARG A 75 -10.41 11.36 -6.49
CA ARG A 75 -9.29 11.56 -5.56
C ARG A 75 -8.93 10.27 -4.83
N LEU A 76 -7.77 10.25 -4.21
CA LEU A 76 -7.38 9.21 -3.26
C LEU A 76 -7.96 9.51 -1.86
N GLY A 77 -7.81 8.55 -0.95
CA GLY A 77 -8.02 8.74 0.48
C GLY A 77 -6.78 9.34 1.16
N GLY A 78 -6.77 9.33 2.50
CA GLY A 78 -5.56 9.71 3.24
C GLY A 78 -4.44 8.68 3.07
N ARG A 79 -3.23 9.07 3.51
CA ARG A 79 -2.04 8.23 3.32
C ARG A 79 -2.08 7.01 4.24
N ILE A 80 -1.70 5.86 3.68
CA ILE A 80 -1.53 4.59 4.37
C ILE A 80 -0.06 4.19 4.31
N PRO A 81 0.51 3.57 5.36
CA PRO A 81 1.83 2.96 5.25
C PRO A 81 1.80 1.82 4.22
N THR A 82 2.85 1.73 3.40
CA THR A 82 3.06 0.59 2.50
C THR A 82 4.53 0.22 2.52
N LEU A 83 4.84 -1.05 2.75
CA LEU A 83 6.19 -1.59 2.84
C LEU A 83 6.35 -2.71 1.80
N LEU A 84 7.42 -2.63 1.03
CA LEU A 84 7.90 -3.72 0.18
C LEU A 84 9.04 -4.43 0.90
N ILE A 85 8.89 -5.74 1.11
CA ILE A 85 9.81 -6.55 1.91
C ILE A 85 10.25 -7.75 1.09
N SER A 86 11.54 -7.78 0.72
CA SER A 86 12.11 -8.82 -0.13
C SER A 86 13.65 -8.74 -0.10
N PRO A 87 14.40 -9.82 -0.39
CA PRO A 87 15.82 -9.68 -0.72
C PRO A 87 16.05 -8.90 -2.03
N TRP A 88 15.03 -8.70 -2.86
CA TRP A 88 15.12 -8.00 -4.14
C TRP A 88 14.85 -6.50 -4.07
N VAL A 89 14.61 -5.90 -2.90
CA VAL A 89 14.38 -4.45 -2.76
C VAL A 89 15.52 -3.76 -2.02
N GLY A 90 15.65 -2.45 -2.17
CA GLY A 90 16.69 -1.65 -1.49
C GLY A 90 16.53 -1.66 0.04
N LYS A 91 17.64 -1.80 0.79
CA LYS A 91 17.62 -1.71 2.27
C LYS A 91 17.40 -0.27 2.72
N GLY A 92 16.36 -0.07 3.51
CA GLY A 92 16.03 1.23 4.08
C GLY A 92 15.76 2.29 3.03
N TYR A 93 15.36 1.87 1.82
CA TYR A 93 15.02 2.79 0.75
C TYR A 93 13.61 3.33 0.96
N VAL A 94 13.45 4.64 0.82
CA VAL A 94 12.16 5.32 0.96
C VAL A 94 11.78 5.90 -0.40
N GLU A 95 10.80 5.26 -1.03
CA GLU A 95 10.19 5.76 -2.25
C GLU A 95 9.07 6.76 -1.91
N GLN A 96 8.97 7.84 -2.68
CA GLN A 96 7.98 8.89 -2.46
C GLN A 96 6.82 8.79 -3.45
N LYS A 97 7.13 8.69 -4.74
CA LYS A 97 6.15 8.75 -5.85
C LYS A 97 6.62 7.91 -7.02
N GLY A 98 5.67 7.30 -7.71
CA GLY A 98 5.96 6.55 -8.92
C GLY A 98 5.60 7.32 -10.19
N THR A 99 5.80 6.68 -11.32
CA THR A 99 5.44 7.22 -12.64
C THR A 99 4.19 6.52 -13.15
N SER A 100 3.19 7.29 -13.59
CA SER A 100 1.98 6.76 -14.23
C SER A 100 2.26 6.31 -15.67
N ILE A 101 1.28 5.67 -16.32
CA ILE A 101 1.36 5.33 -17.73
C ILE A 101 1.50 6.56 -18.66
N THR A 102 1.05 7.74 -18.20
CA THR A 102 1.17 9.01 -18.94
C THR A 102 2.52 9.70 -18.73
N GLY A 103 3.41 9.14 -17.90
CA GLY A 103 4.69 9.74 -17.55
C GLY A 103 4.63 10.75 -16.41
N ASP A 104 3.47 10.92 -15.76
CA ASP A 104 3.30 11.85 -14.65
C ASP A 104 3.88 11.27 -13.35
N THR A 105 4.49 12.12 -12.53
CA THR A 105 4.91 11.73 -11.17
C THR A 105 3.71 11.77 -10.20
N VAL A 106 3.28 10.61 -9.73
CA VAL A 106 2.02 10.42 -9.00
C VAL A 106 2.22 9.65 -7.70
N SER A 107 1.31 9.85 -6.75
CA SER A 107 1.32 9.09 -5.49
C SER A 107 0.90 7.64 -5.72
N TYR A 108 1.50 6.72 -4.97
CA TYR A 108 1.01 5.34 -4.88
C TYR A 108 -0.36 5.27 -4.21
N SER A 109 -1.11 4.23 -4.54
CA SER A 109 -2.40 3.93 -3.91
C SER A 109 -2.58 2.41 -3.79
N ALA A 110 -3.67 1.93 -3.18
CA ALA A 110 -3.98 0.50 -3.17
C ALA A 110 -4.04 -0.09 -4.59
N SER A 111 -4.44 0.71 -5.60
CA SER A 111 -4.46 0.31 -7.01
C SER A 111 -3.06 0.06 -7.59
N SER A 112 -1.98 0.58 -6.98
CA SER A 112 -0.60 0.28 -7.38
C SER A 112 -0.24 -1.20 -7.20
N ILE A 113 -0.87 -1.89 -6.24
CA ILE A 113 -0.72 -3.34 -6.08
C ILE A 113 -1.31 -4.02 -7.32
N LEU A 114 -2.57 -3.71 -7.66
CA LEU A 114 -3.23 -4.27 -8.85
C LEU A 114 -2.47 -3.96 -10.14
N ARG A 115 -1.93 -2.73 -10.28
CA ARG A 115 -1.11 -2.36 -11.43
C ARG A 115 0.14 -3.23 -11.54
N THR A 116 0.81 -3.47 -10.41
CA THR A 116 2.01 -4.32 -10.34
C THR A 116 1.68 -5.77 -10.69
N LEU A 117 0.56 -6.31 -10.18
CA LEU A 117 0.10 -7.64 -10.55
C LEU A 117 -0.20 -7.73 -12.06
N GLY A 118 -0.80 -6.70 -12.65
CA GLY A 118 -1.09 -6.67 -14.10
C GLY A 118 0.16 -6.86 -14.95
N TYR A 119 1.31 -6.30 -14.53
CA TYR A 119 2.58 -6.49 -15.24
C TYR A 119 3.24 -7.85 -14.99
N LEU A 120 2.99 -8.48 -13.83
CA LEU A 120 3.55 -9.78 -13.50
C LEU A 120 2.80 -10.94 -14.16
N TRP A 121 1.48 -10.81 -14.35
CA TRP A 121 0.60 -11.87 -14.87
C TRP A 121 -0.12 -11.52 -16.16
N ASP A 122 0.23 -10.40 -16.80
CA ASP A 122 -0.28 -9.98 -18.11
C ASP A 122 -1.83 -9.88 -18.15
N PHE A 123 -2.40 -9.10 -17.23
CA PHE A 123 -3.84 -8.83 -17.22
C PHE A 123 -4.15 -7.33 -17.29
N ASP A 124 -5.27 -7.02 -17.92
CA ASP A 124 -5.76 -5.65 -18.12
C ASP A 124 -6.05 -4.93 -16.80
N PRO A 125 -5.83 -3.61 -16.70
CA PRO A 125 -6.03 -2.86 -15.45
C PRO A 125 -7.50 -2.81 -14.96
N PHE A 126 -8.47 -3.23 -15.77
CA PHE A 126 -9.92 -3.24 -15.53
C PHE A 126 -10.60 -1.87 -15.25
N THR A 127 -9.86 -0.86 -14.77
CA THR A 127 -10.37 0.50 -14.50
C THR A 127 -9.32 1.56 -14.85
N PRO A 128 -9.73 2.78 -15.24
CA PRO A 128 -8.80 3.90 -15.47
C PRO A 128 -7.94 4.25 -14.25
N ARG A 129 -8.46 3.99 -13.04
CA ARG A 129 -7.73 4.23 -11.79
C ARG A 129 -6.54 3.28 -11.62
N VAL A 130 -6.73 2.01 -11.93
CA VAL A 130 -5.62 1.03 -11.88
C VAL A 130 -4.63 1.30 -13.00
N GLU A 131 -5.11 1.62 -14.21
CA GLU A 131 -4.25 1.92 -15.36
C GLU A 131 -3.31 3.11 -15.09
N TYR A 132 -3.84 4.17 -14.48
CA TYR A 132 -3.07 5.36 -14.13
C TYR A 132 -2.15 5.18 -12.91
N ALA A 133 -2.43 4.23 -12.03
CA ALA A 133 -1.63 4.02 -10.82
C ALA A 133 -0.18 3.64 -11.20
N PRO A 134 0.83 4.12 -10.44
CA PRO A 134 2.20 3.67 -10.63
C PRO A 134 2.36 2.24 -10.10
N SER A 135 3.20 1.43 -10.72
CA SER A 135 3.59 0.09 -10.23
C SER A 135 4.85 0.14 -9.36
N PHE A 136 5.15 -0.99 -8.73
CA PHE A 136 6.35 -1.17 -7.90
C PHE A 136 7.53 -1.83 -8.63
N GLU A 137 7.42 -2.15 -9.92
CA GLU A 137 8.42 -2.97 -10.64
C GLU A 137 9.84 -2.41 -10.58
N HIS A 138 10.01 -1.09 -10.70
CA HIS A 138 11.31 -0.42 -10.70
C HIS A 138 11.99 -0.45 -9.32
N LEU A 139 11.26 -0.80 -8.27
CA LEU A 139 11.78 -0.98 -6.92
C LEU A 139 12.31 -2.41 -6.70
N VAL A 140 11.95 -3.35 -7.57
CA VAL A 140 12.48 -4.71 -7.59
C VAL A 140 13.77 -4.72 -8.41
N GLN A 141 14.88 -4.95 -7.71
CA GLN A 141 16.23 -4.92 -8.25
C GLN A 141 16.56 -6.23 -8.97
N THR A 142 17.54 -6.19 -9.86
CA THR A 142 18.05 -7.37 -10.57
C THR A 142 19.04 -8.20 -9.76
N ARG A 143 19.48 -7.70 -8.59
CA ARG A 143 20.39 -8.39 -7.68
C ARG A 143 19.78 -8.49 -6.30
N SER A 144 19.67 -9.73 -5.80
CA SER A 144 19.22 -9.99 -4.44
C SER A 144 20.29 -9.63 -3.41
N ARG A 145 19.83 -9.32 -2.20
CA ARG A 145 20.63 -9.03 -1.03
C ARG A 145 20.65 -10.24 -0.10
N ASP A 146 21.82 -10.52 0.46
CA ASP A 146 22.05 -11.58 1.44
C ASP A 146 21.93 -11.12 2.90
N ASN A 147 22.00 -9.81 3.13
CA ASN A 147 22.00 -9.19 4.47
C ASN A 147 20.60 -8.75 4.95
N THR A 148 19.57 -9.53 4.63
CA THR A 148 18.20 -9.29 5.14
C THR A 148 18.03 -9.86 6.55
N PRO A 149 17.20 -9.23 7.42
CA PRO A 149 16.94 -9.76 8.76
C PRO A 149 16.39 -11.19 8.70
N THR A 150 16.89 -12.07 9.58
CA THR A 150 16.41 -13.46 9.65
C THR A 150 15.15 -13.61 10.51
N ALA A 151 14.87 -12.64 11.38
CA ALA A 151 13.66 -12.55 12.17
C ALA A 151 13.36 -11.07 12.53
N LEU A 152 12.10 -10.75 12.81
CA LEU A 152 11.72 -9.45 13.38
C LEU A 152 11.84 -9.44 14.92
N PRO A 153 12.06 -8.27 15.55
CA PRO A 153 12.06 -8.17 17.01
C PRO A 153 10.67 -8.46 17.59
N SER A 154 10.63 -8.99 18.82
CA SER A 154 9.36 -9.20 19.52
C SER A 154 8.67 -7.86 19.82
N PRO A 155 7.35 -7.75 19.56
CA PRO A 155 6.57 -6.56 19.92
C PRO A 155 6.66 -6.26 21.42
N VAL A 156 6.70 -4.98 21.76
CA VAL A 156 6.62 -4.55 23.16
C VAL A 156 5.14 -4.63 23.58
N PRO A 157 4.79 -5.42 24.60
CA PRO A 157 3.41 -5.47 25.07
C PRO A 157 2.95 -4.08 25.53
N PHE A 158 1.76 -3.67 25.11
CA PHE A 158 1.14 -2.49 25.69
C PHE A 158 0.91 -2.76 27.18
N ARG A 159 1.47 -1.90 28.05
CA ARG A 159 1.26 -2.02 29.50
C ARG A 159 -0.22 -1.74 29.78
N LYS A 160 -0.89 -2.67 30.46
CA LYS A 160 -2.23 -2.44 31.01
C LYS A 160 -2.16 -1.46 32.17
#